data_AF-D3SA68-F1
#
_entry.id   AF-D3SA68-F1
#
_cell.length_a   1.000
_cell.length_b   1.000
_cell.length_c   1.000
_cell.angle_alpha   90.00
_cell.angle_beta   90.00
_cell.angle_gamma   90.00
#
_symmetry.space_group_name_H-M   'P 1'
#
loop_
_entity.id
_entity.type
_entity.pdbx_description
1 polymer ?
#
loop_
_entity_poly.entity_id
_entity_poly.type
_entity_poly.pdbx_seq_one_letter_code
_entity_poly.pdbx_strand_id
1 'polypeptide(L)' 'MPTIRVQMAPDLEFNMELDVEGVDCDSRDWDVQQHKAEIYAEFERRLKAAFPEGFKIHTFEFGLACKPR' A
#
# COMPACT_ATOMS: atom_id res chain seq x y z
N MET A 1 -13.43 -21.86 27.58
CA MET A 1 -12.43 -20.78 27.73
C MET A 1 -12.97 -19.55 27.02
N PRO A 2 -12.87 -18.35 27.59
CA PRO A 2 -13.31 -17.14 26.90
C PRO A 2 -12.38 -16.83 25.73
N THR A 3 -12.96 -16.42 24.60
CA THR A 3 -12.23 -15.96 23.42
C THR A 3 -12.06 -14.46 23.51
N ILE A 4 -10.83 -13.96 23.37
CA ILE A 4 -10.54 -12.53 23.33
C ILE A 4 -10.52 -12.08 21.86
N ARG A 5 -11.33 -11.07 21.52
CA ARG A 5 -11.26 -10.40 20.23
C ARG A 5 -10.46 -9.12 20.39
N VAL A 6 -9.31 -9.04 19.72
CA VAL A 6 -8.47 -7.85 19.68
C VAL A 6 -8.69 -7.15 18.35
N GLN A 7 -9.07 -5.87 18.39
CA GLN A 7 -9.15 -5.00 17.21
C GLN A 7 -8.21 -3.83 17.44
N MET A 8 -7.26 -3.62 16.54
CA MET A 8 -6.28 -2.54 16.61
C MET A 8 -6.35 -1.72 15.32
N ALA A 9 -6.25 -0.40 15.44
CA ALA A 9 -6.15 0.53 14.31
C ALA A 9 -4.93 1.45 14.51
N PRO A 10 -3.70 0.91 14.49
CA PRO A 10 -2.50 1.72 14.53
C PRO A 10 -2.27 2.38 13.16
N ASP A 11 -1.66 3.58 13.16
CA ASP A 11 -1.08 4.14 11.94
C ASP A 11 0.13 3.29 11.55
N LEU A 12 0.04 2.63 10.40
CA LEU A 12 1.06 1.69 9.90
C LEU A 12 1.63 2.21 8.59
N GLU A 13 2.95 2.29 8.51
CA GLU A 13 3.66 2.50 7.25
C GLU A 13 4.09 1.16 6.66
N PHE A 14 3.77 0.95 5.38
CA PHE A 14 4.21 -0.21 4.62
C PHE A 14 5.18 0.26 3.53
N ASN A 15 6.37 -0.35 3.50
CA ASN A 15 7.33 -0.12 2.44
C ASN A 15 7.28 -1.29 1.45
N MET A 16 7.00 -0.98 0.18
CA MET A 16 7.02 -1.96 -0.90
C MET A 16 7.72 -1.36 -2.12
N GLU A 17 8.53 -2.18 -2.78
CA GLU A 17 9.07 -1.87 -4.10
C GLU A 17 8.17 -2.51 -5.16
N LEU A 18 7.86 -1.73 -6.18
CA LEU A 18 7.05 -2.12 -7.33
C LEU A 18 7.59 -1.41 -8.56
N ASP A 19 8.02 -2.18 -9.55
CA ASP A 19 8.36 -1.66 -10.86
C ASP A 19 7.07 -1.43 -11.66
N VAL A 20 6.82 -0.18 -12.02
CA VAL A 20 5.64 0.22 -12.81
C VAL A 20 6.12 0.65 -14.19
N GLU A 21 5.58 0.03 -15.24
CA GLU A 21 5.99 0.35 -16.61
C GLU A 21 5.67 1.81 -16.95
N GLY A 22 6.66 2.54 -17.49
CA GLY A 22 6.51 3.95 -17.83
C GLY A 22 6.71 4.92 -16.66
N VAL A 23 7.04 4.44 -15.47
CA VAL A 23 7.39 5.27 -14.30
C VAL A 23 8.88 5.16 -13.99
N ASP A 24 9.53 6.31 -13.90
CA ASP A 24 10.93 6.46 -13.50
C ASP A 24 11.08 7.52 -12.40
N CYS A 25 12.32 7.78 -11.97
CA CYS A 25 12.59 8.74 -10.90
C CYS A 25 12.34 10.21 -11.28
N ASP A 26 12.36 10.51 -12.58
CA ASP A 26 12.12 11.85 -13.10
C ASP A 26 10.63 12.08 -13.42
N SER A 27 9.82 11.03 -13.34
CA SER A 27 8.38 11.06 -13.51
C SER A 27 7.76 12.04 -12.53
N ARG A 28 6.76 12.77 -13.02
CA ARG A 28 6.04 13.72 -12.18
C ARG A 28 5.02 12.96 -11.35
N ASP A 29 4.71 13.50 -10.18
CA ASP A 29 3.80 12.84 -9.25
C ASP A 29 2.43 12.58 -9.88
N TRP A 30 1.94 13.47 -10.76
CA TRP A 30 0.67 13.29 -11.45
C TRP A 30 0.63 12.05 -12.37
N ASP A 31 1.77 11.69 -12.99
CA ASP A 31 1.93 10.48 -13.82
C ASP A 31 1.84 9.25 -12.91
N VAL A 32 2.58 9.27 -11.80
CA VAL A 32 2.61 8.19 -10.80
C VAL A 32 1.23 7.96 -10.18
N GLN A 33 0.48 9.03 -9.91
CA GLN A 33 -0.88 8.92 -9.37
C GLN A 33 -1.86 8.23 -10.33
N GLN A 34 -1.61 8.19 -11.65
CA GLN A 34 -2.46 7.45 -12.59
C GLN A 34 -2.42 5.93 -12.35
N HIS A 35 -1.31 5.42 -11.82
CA HIS A 35 -1.13 3.99 -11.52
C HIS A 35 -1.73 3.57 -10.17
N LYS A 36 -2.45 4.46 -9.49
CA LYS A 36 -3.05 4.19 -8.17
C LYS A 36 -3.85 2.88 -8.13
N ALA A 37 -4.63 2.58 -9.17
CA ALA A 37 -5.46 1.39 -9.22
C ALA A 37 -4.62 0.09 -9.25
N GLU A 38 -3.56 0.08 -10.06
CA GLU A 38 -2.62 -1.04 -10.18
C GLU A 38 -1.83 -1.25 -8.89
N ILE A 39 -1.26 -0.16 -8.36
CA ILE A 39 -0.46 -0.18 -7.13
C ILE A 39 -1.33 -0.63 -5.95
N TYR A 40 -2.57 -0.12 -5.85
CA TYR A 40 -3.51 -0.54 -4.80
C TYR A 40 -3.90 -2.02 -4.94
N ALA A 41 -4.11 -2.52 -6.15
CA ALA A 41 -4.45 -3.93 -6.38
C ALA A 41 -3.31 -4.86 -5.94
N GLU A 42 -2.06 -4.53 -6.28
CA GLU A 42 -0.90 -5.31 -5.86
C GLU A 42 -0.66 -5.23 -4.34
N PHE A 43 -0.83 -4.05 -3.75
CA PHE A 43 -0.79 -3.86 -2.31
C PHE A 43 -1.86 -4.71 -1.59
N GLU A 44 -3.12 -4.65 -2.05
CA GLU A 44 -4.23 -5.41 -1.49
C GLU A 44 -3.99 -6.92 -1.61
N ARG A 45 -3.42 -7.39 -2.73
CA ARG A 45 -3.04 -8.79 -2.94
C ARG A 45 -2.03 -9.26 -1.89
N ARG A 46 -0.98 -8.47 -1.62
CA ARG A 46 0.05 -8.79 -0.62
C ARG A 46 -0.52 -8.77 0.80
N LEU A 47 -1.38 -7.78 1.12
CA LEU A 47 -2.03 -7.69 2.42
C LEU A 47 -3.00 -8.85 2.68
N LYS A 48 -3.79 -9.27 1.69
CA LYS A 48 -4.67 -10.45 1.82
C LYS A 48 -3.88 -11.73 2.10
N ALA A 49 -2.70 -11.87 1.51
CA ALA A 49 -1.82 -13.01 1.77
C ALA A 49 -1.23 -12.98 3.20
N ALA A 50 -0.93 -11.79 3.73
CA ALA A 50 -0.34 -11.63 5.06
C ALA A 50 -1.38 -11.66 6.20
N PHE A 51 -2.60 -11.16 5.95
CA PHE A 51 -3.66 -11.01 6.96
C PHE A 51 -4.98 -11.64 6.46
N PRO A 52 -5.10 -12.98 6.47
CA PRO A 52 -6.28 -13.69 5.99
C PRO A 52 -7.54 -13.43 6.84
N GLU A 53 -7.37 -13.01 8.10
CA GLU A 53 -8.43 -12.60 9.04
C GLU A 53 -9.20 -11.34 8.55
N GLY A 54 -8.64 -10.62 7.57
CA GLY A 54 -9.21 -9.41 7.01
C GLY A 54 -8.57 -8.13 7.53
N PHE A 55 -8.65 -7.06 6.73
CA PHE A 55 -8.13 -5.74 7.06
C PHE A 55 -9.04 -4.66 6.48
N LYS A 56 -8.93 -3.44 7.00
CA LYS A 56 -9.62 -2.26 6.47
C LYS A 56 -8.61 -1.13 6.29
N ILE A 57 -8.47 -0.65 5.06
CA ILE A 57 -7.61 0.49 4.73
C ILE A 57 -8.48 1.76 4.78
N HIS A 58 -8.09 2.72 5.62
CA HIS A 58 -8.78 4.01 5.75
C HIS A 58 -8.18 5.07 4.81
N THR A 59 -6.85 5.09 4.73
CA THR A 59 -6.06 6.00 3.89
C THR A 59 -5.02 5.19 3.12
N PHE A 60 -4.72 5.61 1.89
CA PHE A 60 -3.69 4.97 1.07
C PHE A 60 -2.93 6.06 0.30
N GLU A 61 -1.65 6.21 0.64
CA GLU A 61 -0.73 7.17 0.05
C GLU A 61 0.53 6.46 -0.40
N PHE A 62 1.06 6.84 -1.57
CA PHE A 62 2.24 6.26 -2.17
C PHE A 62 2.99 7.32 -2.97
N GLY A 63 4.28 7.08 -3.21
CA GLY A 63 5.17 7.98 -3.93
C GLY A 63 6.40 7.25 -4.44
N LEU A 64 7.26 7.98 -5.16
CA LEU A 64 8.50 7.42 -5.72
C LEU A 64 9.52 7.18 -4.62
N ALA A 65 10.06 5.96 -4.54
CA ALA A 65 11.09 5.60 -3.56
C ALA A 65 12.37 6.44 -3.69
N CYS A 66 12.69 6.90 -4.91
CA CYS A 66 13.85 7.74 -5.19
C CYS A 66 13.66 9.23 -4.92
N LYS A 67 12.45 9.67 -4.52
CA LYS A 67 12.23 11.01 -4.00
C LYS A 67 12.02 10.92 -2.49
N PRO A 68 12.88 11.55 -1.67
CA PRO A 68 12.65 11.58 -0.22
C PRO A 68 11.32 12.28 0.06
N ARG A 69 10.52 11.69 0.94
CA ARG A 69 9.27 12.29 1.46
C ARG A 69 9.55 13.54 2.27
#